data_AF-A0A3M2FK83-F1
#
_entry.id   AF-A0A3M2FK83-F1
#
_cell.length_a   1.000
_cell.length_b   1.000
_cell.length_c   1.000
_cell.angle_alpha   90.00
_cell.angle_beta   90.00
_cell.angle_gamma   90.00
#
_symmetry.space_group_name_H-M   'P 1'
#
loop_
_entity.id
_entity.type
_entity.pdbx_description
1 polymer ?
#
loop_
_entity_poly.entity_id
_entity_poly.type
_entity_poly.pdbx_seq_one_letter_code
_entity_poly.pdbx_strand_id
1 'polypeptide(L)'
;MAVETYYYDNRIVRNFAIATLLWGVVGMLVGLTVAIELYWPALNGGIPYLTFGRLRPLHTNAVIFAFAGNAIFTGAYYSLQRLLKARMFSDTLSKIHFWGWQLIIVLAALTLVLGITTSKEYAELEWPIDILIAVVWVVFGINMFGTIAKRRERHMYVAIWFYISTVVTVAM
;
A
#
# COMPACT_ATOMS: atom_id res chain seq x y z
N MET A 1 29.05 -31.56 -3.71
CA MET A 1 28.40 -30.25 -3.90
C MET A 1 27.75 -29.87 -2.58
N ALA A 2 28.13 -28.75 -1.97
CA ALA A 2 27.41 -28.23 -0.81
C ALA A 2 26.02 -27.77 -1.27
N VAL A 3 24.97 -28.22 -0.58
CA VAL A 3 23.61 -27.75 -0.84
C VAL A 3 23.55 -26.30 -0.39
N GLU A 4 23.41 -25.36 -1.32
CA GLU A 4 23.25 -23.95 -0.97
C GLU A 4 21.91 -23.73 -0.25
N THR A 5 21.96 -23.25 0.99
CA THR A 5 20.77 -22.94 1.79
C THR A 5 20.40 -21.46 1.62
N TYR A 6 19.10 -21.21 1.35
CA TYR A 6 18.57 -19.86 1.14
C TYR A 6 17.49 -19.52 2.15
N TYR A 7 17.55 -18.30 2.68
CA TYR A 7 16.56 -17.77 3.60
C TYR A 7 15.88 -16.54 3.01
N TYR A 8 14.55 -16.63 2.84
CA TYR A 8 13.71 -15.51 2.43
C TYR A 8 13.39 -14.59 3.62
N ASP A 9 13.20 -13.31 3.34
CA ASP A 9 12.63 -12.38 4.32
C ASP A 9 11.11 -12.53 4.35
N ASN A 10 10.62 -13.35 5.29
CA ASN A 10 9.19 -13.48 5.57
C ASN A 10 8.70 -12.46 6.61
N ARG A 11 9.60 -11.72 7.27
CA ARG A 11 9.21 -10.73 8.28
C ARG A 11 8.50 -9.56 7.62
N ILE A 12 9.05 -9.05 6.51
CA ILE A 12 8.41 -7.97 5.75
C ILE A 12 7.04 -8.39 5.20
N VAL A 13 6.94 -9.61 4.68
CA VAL A 13 5.68 -10.17 4.18
C VAL A 13 4.63 -10.21 5.29
N ARG A 14 5.02 -10.72 6.46
CA ARG A 14 4.10 -10.79 7.62
C ARG A 14 3.65 -9.41 8.06
N ASN A 15 4.55 -8.42 8.07
CA ASN A 15 4.20 -7.05 8.45
C ASN A 15 3.15 -6.46 7.50
N PHE A 16 3.35 -6.58 6.18
CA PHE A 16 2.35 -6.15 5.20
C PHE A 16 1.04 -6.93 5.32
N ALA A 17 1.10 -8.25 5.56
CA ALA A 17 -0.11 -9.07 5.72
C ALA A 17 -0.94 -8.63 6.95
N ILE A 18 -0.28 -8.34 8.07
CA ILE A 18 -0.95 -7.82 9.28
C ILE A 18 -1.55 -6.44 8.98
N ALA A 19 -0.80 -5.57 8.32
CA ALA A 19 -1.28 -4.24 7.93
C ALA A 19 -2.49 -4.33 6.98
N THR A 20 -2.49 -5.28 6.02
CA THR A 20 -3.64 -5.55 5.15
C THR A 20 -4.87 -5.87 5.98
N LEU A 21 -4.79 -6.80 6.94
CA LEU A 21 -5.95 -7.14 7.78
C LEU A 21 -6.43 -5.95 8.60
N LEU A 22 -5.50 -5.22 9.23
CA LEU A 22 -5.81 -4.05 10.04
C LEU A 22 -6.52 -2.96 9.23
N TRP A 23 -5.94 -2.56 8.09
CA TRP A 23 -6.52 -1.52 7.25
C TRP A 23 -7.77 -1.98 6.49
N GLY A 24 -7.89 -3.27 6.23
CA GLY A 24 -9.13 -3.88 5.71
C GLY A 24 -10.29 -3.68 6.67
N VAL A 25 -10.08 -3.98 7.96
CA VAL A 25 -11.10 -3.74 8.99
C VAL A 25 -11.41 -2.25 9.10
N VAL A 26 -10.40 -1.39 9.21
CA VAL A 26 -10.60 0.07 9.33
C VAL A 26 -11.36 0.63 8.12
N GLY A 27 -10.91 0.32 6.89
CA GLY A 27 -11.54 0.80 5.67
C GLY A 27 -12.99 0.34 5.52
N MET A 28 -13.28 -0.92 5.84
CA MET A 28 -14.64 -1.47 5.82
C MET A 28 -15.55 -0.83 6.89
N LEU A 29 -15.03 -0.56 8.09
CA LEU A 29 -15.78 0.12 9.15
C LEU A 29 -16.16 1.55 8.75
N VAL A 30 -15.22 2.32 8.20
CA VAL A 30 -15.53 3.67 7.67
C VAL A 30 -16.54 3.58 6.54
N GLY A 31 -16.43 2.56 5.67
CA GLY A 31 -17.38 2.26 4.61
C GLY A 31 -18.80 2.01 5.13
N LEU A 32 -18.92 1.23 6.19
CA LEU A 32 -20.19 0.99 6.86
C LEU A 32 -20.75 2.29 7.47
N THR A 33 -19.92 3.11 8.11
CA THR A 33 -20.34 4.41 8.66
C THR A 33 -20.92 5.33 7.58
N VAL A 34 -20.21 5.52 6.46
CA VAL A 34 -20.70 6.37 5.37
C VAL A 34 -21.94 5.80 4.68
N ALA A 35 -22.07 4.47 4.62
CA ALA A 35 -23.29 3.83 4.12
C ALA A 35 -24.49 4.11 5.03
N ILE A 36 -24.32 4.09 6.34
CA ILE A 36 -25.38 4.44 7.30
C ILE A 36 -25.71 5.93 7.21
N GLU A 37 -24.72 6.82 7.05
CA GLU A 37 -24.97 8.27 6.89
C GLU A 37 -25.83 8.61 5.67
N LEU A 38 -25.77 7.82 4.59
CA LEU A 38 -26.65 8.01 3.43
C LEU A 38 -28.13 7.76 3.77
N TYR A 39 -28.42 6.85 4.70
CA TYR A 39 -29.78 6.55 5.16
C TYR A 39 -30.20 7.43 6.34
N TRP A 40 -29.29 7.65 7.29
CA TRP A 40 -29.51 8.42 8.51
C TRP A 40 -28.43 9.52 8.64
N PRO A 41 -28.61 10.69 7.99
CA PRO A 41 -27.62 11.77 7.98
C PRO A 41 -27.30 12.35 9.36
N ALA A 42 -28.22 12.26 10.34
CA ALA A 42 -27.98 12.75 11.70
C ALA A 42 -26.95 11.91 12.49
N LEU A 43 -26.48 10.76 11.97
CA LEU A 43 -25.42 9.95 12.58
C LEU A 43 -24.13 10.75 12.82
N ASN A 44 -23.82 11.73 11.97
CA ASN A 44 -22.63 12.56 12.12
C ASN A 44 -22.68 13.50 13.35
N GLY A 45 -23.85 13.68 13.98
CA GLY A 45 -24.03 14.51 15.18
C GLY A 45 -23.67 15.99 14.99
N GLY A 46 -23.61 16.49 13.74
CA GLY A 46 -23.12 17.83 13.43
C GLY A 46 -21.60 18.01 13.56
N ILE A 47 -20.84 16.93 13.75
CA ILE A 47 -19.39 16.97 13.88
C ILE A 47 -18.77 17.06 12.49
N PRO A 48 -18.04 18.15 12.13
CA PRO A 48 -17.53 18.36 10.77
C PRO A 48 -16.64 17.22 10.26
N TYR A 49 -15.86 16.61 11.15
CA TYR A 49 -14.92 15.52 10.89
C TYR A 49 -15.60 14.19 10.51
N LEU A 50 -16.84 13.99 10.97
CA LEU A 50 -17.62 12.77 10.74
C LEU A 50 -18.68 12.98 9.67
N THR A 51 -18.51 13.96 8.79
CA THR A 51 -19.47 14.18 7.70
C THR A 51 -19.15 13.25 6.52
N PHE A 52 -20.19 12.78 5.85
CA PHE A 52 -20.09 11.95 4.64
C PHE A 52 -19.08 12.50 3.62
N GLY A 53 -19.08 13.82 3.41
CA GLY A 53 -18.17 14.47 2.46
C GLY A 53 -16.67 14.28 2.79
N ARG A 54 -16.31 14.12 4.07
CA ARG A 54 -14.93 13.89 4.51
C ARG A 54 -14.62 12.41 4.72
N LEU A 55 -15.58 11.65 5.21
CA LEU A 55 -15.41 10.21 5.44
C LEU A 55 -15.44 9.39 4.14
N ARG A 56 -16.11 9.85 3.08
CA ARG A 56 -16.10 9.18 1.76
C ARG A 56 -14.68 9.09 1.15
N PRO A 57 -13.93 10.20 0.97
CA PRO A 57 -12.56 10.11 0.46
C PRO A 57 -11.65 9.34 1.41
N LEU A 58 -11.89 9.41 2.73
CA LEU A 58 -11.18 8.57 3.70
C LEU A 58 -11.41 7.07 3.45
N HIS A 59 -12.66 6.65 3.29
CA HIS A 59 -13.02 5.26 3.02
C HIS A 59 -12.36 4.74 1.74
N THR A 60 -12.47 5.49 0.65
CA THR A 60 -11.90 5.09 -0.65
C THR A 60 -10.39 4.92 -0.58
N ASN A 61 -9.67 5.88 0.03
CA ASN A 61 -8.23 5.80 0.24
C ASN A 61 -7.83 4.63 1.16
N ALA A 62 -8.59 4.41 2.24
CA ALA A 62 -8.35 3.31 3.17
C ALA A 62 -8.56 1.94 2.53
N VAL A 63 -9.58 1.77 1.67
CA VAL A 63 -9.83 0.47 1.02
C VAL A 63 -8.86 0.22 -0.14
N ILE A 64 -8.49 1.25 -0.91
CA ILE A 64 -7.63 1.08 -2.08
C ILE A 64 -6.16 1.11 -1.67
N PHE A 65 -5.66 2.21 -1.12
CA PHE A 65 -4.22 2.37 -0.87
C PHE A 65 -3.77 1.71 0.43
N ALA A 66 -4.61 1.72 1.47
CA ALA A 66 -4.26 1.04 2.71
C ALA A 66 -4.54 -0.47 2.62
N PHE A 67 -5.77 -0.92 2.43
CA PHE A 67 -6.07 -2.35 2.37
C PHE A 67 -5.48 -3.03 1.12
N ALA A 68 -5.96 -2.67 -0.08
CA ALA A 68 -5.53 -3.35 -1.31
C ALA A 68 -4.06 -3.09 -1.64
N GLY A 69 -3.53 -1.88 -1.35
CA GLY A 69 -2.11 -1.57 -1.47
C GLY A 69 -1.23 -2.48 -0.61
N ASN A 70 -1.50 -2.61 0.69
CA ASN A 70 -0.76 -3.54 1.55
C ASN A 70 -0.92 -5.00 1.08
N ALA A 71 -2.08 -5.39 0.53
CA ALA A 71 -2.31 -6.74 -0.01
C ALA A 71 -1.41 -7.03 -1.23
N ILE A 72 -1.32 -6.07 -2.16
CA ILE A 72 -0.43 -6.16 -3.32
C ILE A 72 1.02 -6.25 -2.86
N PHE A 73 1.45 -5.44 -1.90
CA PHE A 73 2.82 -5.51 -1.38
C PHE A 73 3.12 -6.83 -0.67
N THR A 74 2.19 -7.37 0.11
CA THR A 74 2.31 -8.72 0.68
C THR A 74 2.55 -9.75 -0.42
N GLY A 75 1.73 -9.73 -1.47
CA GLY A 75 1.84 -10.60 -2.62
C GLY A 75 3.18 -10.43 -3.35
N ALA A 76 3.60 -9.20 -3.62
CA ALA A 76 4.85 -8.88 -4.30
C ALA A 76 6.07 -9.35 -3.51
N TYR A 77 6.21 -8.97 -2.24
CA TYR A 77 7.34 -9.37 -1.39
C TYR A 77 7.41 -10.89 -1.18
N TYR A 78 6.27 -11.57 -1.12
CA TYR A 78 6.23 -13.02 -0.98
C TYR A 78 6.62 -13.73 -2.27
N SER A 79 6.00 -13.33 -3.38
CA SER A 79 6.11 -14.00 -4.68
C SER A 79 7.45 -13.71 -5.36
N LEU A 80 7.93 -12.46 -5.37
CA LEU A 80 9.21 -12.09 -6.00
C LEU A 80 10.33 -12.98 -5.50
N GLN A 81 10.42 -13.16 -4.18
CA GLN A 81 11.50 -13.93 -3.59
C GLN A 81 11.52 -15.40 -4.04
N ARG A 82 10.33 -15.99 -4.16
CA ARG A 82 10.15 -17.42 -4.49
C ARG A 82 10.25 -17.68 -5.98
N LEU A 83 9.64 -16.82 -6.79
CA LEU A 83 9.59 -16.96 -8.25
C LEU A 83 10.93 -16.62 -8.89
N LEU A 84 11.69 -15.68 -8.31
CA LEU A 84 13.05 -15.35 -8.77
C LEU A 84 14.13 -16.21 -8.11
N LYS A 85 13.74 -17.04 -7.13
CA LYS A 85 14.63 -17.81 -6.24
C LYS A 85 15.75 -16.96 -5.65
N ALA A 86 15.42 -15.76 -5.20
CA ALA A 86 16.37 -14.79 -4.67
C ALA A 86 15.75 -14.02 -3.49
N ARG A 87 16.51 -13.79 -2.41
CA ARG A 87 16.09 -12.87 -1.34
C ARG A 87 15.92 -11.46 -1.90
N MET A 88 15.06 -10.63 -1.30
CA MET A 88 14.93 -9.20 -1.65
C MET A 88 16.30 -8.50 -1.76
N PHE A 89 16.39 -7.50 -2.63
CA PHE A 89 17.62 -6.75 -2.89
C PHE A 89 18.19 -6.11 -1.62
N SER A 90 17.34 -5.42 -0.84
CA SER A 90 17.73 -4.80 0.42
C SER A 90 16.61 -4.86 1.46
N ASP A 91 16.91 -5.49 2.60
CA ASP A 91 16.01 -5.54 3.76
C ASP A 91 15.76 -4.14 4.34
N THR A 92 16.72 -3.21 4.20
CA THR A 92 16.57 -1.81 4.63
C THR A 92 15.57 -1.08 3.76
N LEU A 93 15.66 -1.22 2.42
CA LEU A 93 14.67 -0.63 1.51
C LEU A 93 13.27 -1.22 1.74
N SER A 94 13.19 -2.51 2.06
CA SER A 94 11.93 -3.17 2.45
C SER A 94 11.29 -2.49 3.66
N LYS A 95 12.08 -2.19 4.70
CA LYS A 95 11.59 -1.51 5.91
C LYS A 95 11.20 -0.05 5.66
N ILE A 96 12.01 0.69 4.88
CA ILE A 96 11.70 2.07 4.50
C ILE A 96 10.39 2.12 3.74
N HIS A 97 10.20 1.20 2.78
CA HIS A 97 8.95 1.09 2.05
C HIS A 97 7.76 0.81 2.98
N PHE A 98 7.85 -0.20 3.86
CA PHE A 98 6.76 -0.53 4.78
C PHE A 98 6.37 0.64 5.66
N TRP A 99 7.32 1.22 6.40
CA TRP A 99 7.03 2.31 7.32
C TRP A 99 6.65 3.61 6.59
N GLY A 100 7.25 3.88 5.44
CA GLY A 100 6.85 4.99 4.57
C GLY A 100 5.40 4.86 4.12
N TRP A 101 4.99 3.66 3.70
CA TRP A 101 3.60 3.40 3.31
C TRP A 101 2.63 3.53 4.49
N GLN A 102 2.99 3.02 5.67
CA GLN A 102 2.14 3.19 6.86
C GLN A 102 2.00 4.66 7.26
N LEU A 103 3.09 5.45 7.15
CA LEU A 103 3.06 6.88 7.41
C LEU A 103 2.13 7.61 6.43
N ILE A 104 2.20 7.30 5.13
CA ILE A 104 1.29 7.86 4.12
C ILE A 104 -0.17 7.60 4.48
N ILE A 105 -0.51 6.36 4.88
CA ILE A 105 -1.88 6.00 5.25
C ILE A 105 -2.35 6.80 6.47
N VAL A 106 -1.50 6.97 7.49
CA VAL A 106 -1.85 7.77 8.68
C VAL A 106 -2.02 9.25 8.31
N LEU A 107 -1.16 9.80 7.46
CA LEU A 107 -1.29 11.18 6.98
C LEU A 107 -2.56 11.37 6.15
N ALA A 108 -2.92 10.42 5.29
CA ALA A 108 -4.18 10.40 4.57
C ALA A 108 -5.37 10.42 5.54
N ALA A 109 -5.35 9.57 6.57
CA ALA A 109 -6.41 9.55 7.57
C ALA A 109 -6.60 10.90 8.27
N LEU A 110 -5.50 11.56 8.65
CA LEU A 110 -5.55 12.86 9.31
C LEU A 110 -6.02 13.97 8.38
N THR A 111 -5.42 14.10 7.20
CA THR A 111 -5.70 15.20 6.27
C THR A 111 -7.12 15.16 5.72
N LEU A 112 -7.62 13.98 5.34
CA LEU A 112 -8.95 13.84 4.75
C LEU A 112 -10.07 14.14 5.77
N VAL A 113 -9.90 13.71 7.02
CA VAL A 113 -10.85 14.04 8.11
C VAL A 113 -10.83 15.54 8.41
N LEU A 114 -9.66 16.19 8.32
CA LEU A 114 -9.53 17.64 8.45
C LEU A 114 -10.11 18.41 7.26
N GLY A 115 -10.47 17.73 6.16
CA GLY A 115 -11.01 18.33 4.95
C GLY A 115 -9.96 18.92 4.02
N ILE A 116 -8.69 18.53 4.20
CA ILE A 116 -7.57 18.96 3.37
C ILE A 116 -7.51 17.99 2.20
N THR A 117 -8.02 18.41 1.04
CA THR A 117 -8.08 17.57 -0.16
C THR A 117 -8.08 18.36 -1.46
N THR A 118 -7.50 17.77 -2.51
CA THR A 118 -7.50 18.30 -3.87
C THR A 118 -8.81 18.09 -4.62
N SER A 119 -9.79 17.36 -4.04
CA SER A 119 -11.09 16.97 -4.63
C SER A 119 -11.05 16.06 -5.87
N LYS A 120 -9.87 15.58 -6.27
CA LYS A 120 -9.71 14.60 -7.36
C LYS A 120 -9.88 13.18 -6.82
N GLU A 121 -10.83 12.42 -7.36
CA GLU A 121 -11.07 11.04 -6.91
C GLU A 121 -9.82 10.17 -7.10
N TYR A 122 -9.45 9.40 -6.06
CA TYR A 122 -8.24 8.58 -5.95
C TYR A 122 -6.91 9.34 -5.98
N ALA A 123 -6.95 10.67 -5.94
CA ALA A 123 -5.81 11.56 -5.85
C ALA A 123 -6.09 12.70 -4.85
N GLU A 124 -6.85 12.40 -3.80
CA GLU A 124 -7.40 13.38 -2.86
C GLU A 124 -6.34 14.02 -1.97
N LEU A 125 -5.19 13.38 -1.81
CA LEU A 125 -4.12 13.79 -0.91
C LEU A 125 -3.40 15.02 -1.46
N GLU A 126 -2.88 15.85 -0.56
CA GLU A 126 -2.16 17.06 -0.95
C GLU A 126 -0.72 16.76 -1.39
N TRP A 127 -0.16 17.68 -2.16
CA TRP A 127 1.15 17.57 -2.79
C TRP A 127 2.32 17.11 -1.88
N PRO A 128 2.40 17.42 -0.57
CA PRO A 128 3.48 16.91 0.26
C PRO A 128 3.39 15.39 0.43
N ILE A 129 2.17 14.87 0.50
CA ILE A 129 1.90 13.43 0.60
C ILE A 129 2.12 12.78 -0.77
N ASP A 130 1.78 13.43 -1.87
CA ASP A 130 2.07 12.93 -3.23
C ASP A 130 3.57 12.74 -3.46
N ILE A 131 4.40 13.71 -3.05
CA ILE A 131 5.86 13.59 -3.12
C ILE A 131 6.34 12.41 -2.26
N LEU A 132 5.80 12.26 -1.05
CA LEU A 132 6.15 11.16 -0.16
C LEU A 132 5.77 9.80 -0.78
N ILE A 133 4.59 9.70 -1.40
CA ILE A 133 4.13 8.51 -2.14
C ILE A 133 5.12 8.20 -3.25
N ALA A 134 5.47 9.18 -4.09
CA ALA A 134 6.40 8.99 -5.20
C ALA A 134 7.76 8.46 -4.72
N VAL A 135 8.32 9.05 -3.65
CA VAL A 135 9.60 8.62 -3.05
C VAL A 135 9.50 7.18 -2.53
N VAL A 136 8.45 6.86 -1.76
CA VAL A 136 8.24 5.52 -1.19
C VAL A 136 8.03 4.47 -2.30
N TRP A 137 7.32 4.84 -3.37
CA TRP A 137 7.09 3.99 -4.53
C TRP A 137 8.37 3.72 -5.31
N VAL A 138 9.24 4.72 -5.48
CA VAL A 138 10.57 4.56 -6.08
C VAL A 138 11.44 3.63 -5.22
N VAL A 139 11.42 3.76 -3.89
CA VAL A 139 12.13 2.85 -2.98
C VAL A 139 11.66 1.39 -3.17
N PHE A 140 10.35 1.17 -3.29
CA PHE A 140 9.79 -0.13 -3.62
C PHE A 140 10.28 -0.63 -4.98
N GLY A 141 10.22 0.21 -6.01
CA GLY A 141 10.68 -0.10 -7.36
C GLY A 141 12.14 -0.50 -7.41
N ILE A 142 13.05 0.28 -6.79
CA ILE A 142 14.49 -0.03 -6.72
C ILE A 142 14.71 -1.41 -6.08
N ASN A 143 14.00 -1.71 -5.00
CA ASN A 143 14.13 -2.99 -4.31
C ASN A 143 13.59 -4.16 -5.17
N MET A 144 12.47 -3.96 -5.88
CA MET A 144 11.91 -4.94 -6.81
C MET A 144 12.85 -5.21 -7.99
N PHE A 145 13.24 -4.17 -8.74
CA PHE A 145 14.12 -4.30 -9.90
C PHE A 145 15.50 -4.83 -9.50
N GLY A 146 16.05 -4.39 -8.37
CA GLY A 146 17.28 -4.96 -7.81
C GLY A 146 17.16 -6.45 -7.51
N THR A 147 15.98 -6.93 -7.10
CA THR A 147 15.72 -8.36 -6.84
C THR A 147 15.63 -9.14 -8.15
N ILE A 148 15.00 -8.57 -9.17
CA ILE A 148 14.91 -9.14 -10.53
C ILE A 148 16.29 -9.22 -11.19
N ALA A 149 17.16 -8.22 -10.97
CA ALA A 149 18.50 -8.19 -11.52
C ALA A 149 19.40 -9.31 -10.97
N LYS A 150 19.25 -9.67 -9.69
CA LYS A 150 20.00 -10.76 -9.05
C LYS A 150 19.28 -12.11 -9.04
N ARG A 151 18.25 -12.27 -9.87
CA ARG A 151 17.46 -13.51 -9.95
C ARG A 151 18.32 -14.70 -10.36
N ARG A 152 17.91 -15.88 -9.95
CA ARG A 152 18.56 -17.15 -10.33
C ARG A 152 17.85 -17.86 -11.47
N GLU A 153 16.59 -17.53 -11.69
CA GLU A 153 15.79 -18.09 -12.78
C GLU A 153 16.03 -17.35 -14.09
N ARG A 154 16.25 -18.12 -15.18
CA ARG A 154 16.46 -17.55 -16.51
C ARG A 154 15.20 -16.86 -17.01
N HIS A 155 14.07 -17.55 -16.91
CA HIS A 155 12.76 -17.05 -17.31
C HIS A 155 12.04 -16.42 -16.11
N MET A 156 11.42 -15.27 -16.37
CA MET A 156 10.65 -14.57 -15.37
C MET A 156 9.19 -14.99 -15.45
N TYR A 157 8.63 -15.45 -14.34
CA TYR A 157 7.23 -15.84 -14.27
C TYR A 157 6.32 -14.64 -14.59
N VAL A 158 5.20 -14.90 -15.29
CA VAL A 158 4.33 -13.87 -15.87
C VAL A 158 3.76 -12.91 -14.81
N ALA A 159 3.48 -13.38 -13.59
CA ALA A 159 3.01 -12.47 -12.52
C ALA A 159 4.01 -11.35 -12.19
N ILE A 160 5.31 -11.58 -12.40
CA ILE A 160 6.32 -10.53 -12.19
C ILE A 160 6.23 -9.47 -13.29
N TRP A 161 5.79 -9.82 -14.50
CA TRP A 161 5.54 -8.83 -15.55
C TRP A 161 4.42 -7.89 -15.15
N PHE A 162 3.35 -8.43 -14.56
CA PHE A 162 2.28 -7.61 -14.00
C PHE A 162 2.77 -6.70 -12.87
N TYR A 163 3.65 -7.17 -11.97
CA TYR A 163 4.23 -6.29 -10.95
C TYR A 163 5.10 -5.18 -11.54
N ILE A 164 5.91 -5.49 -12.56
CA ILE A 164 6.70 -4.49 -13.29
C ILE A 164 5.78 -3.43 -13.90
N SER A 165 4.74 -3.87 -14.63
CA SER A 165 3.76 -2.96 -15.22
C SER A 165 3.07 -2.10 -14.15
N THR A 166 2.65 -2.68 -13.03
CA THR A 166 2.05 -1.92 -11.92
C THR A 166 2.99 -0.86 -11.39
N VAL A 167 4.26 -1.21 -11.11
CA VAL A 167 5.22 -0.25 -10.55
C VAL A 167 5.51 0.88 -11.51
N VAL A 168 5.67 0.60 -12.81
CA VAL A 168 5.98 1.59 -13.83
C VAL A 168 4.78 2.49 -14.11
N THR A 169 3.61 1.90 -14.40
CA THR A 169 2.42 2.67 -14.81
C THR A 169 1.86 3.53 -13.68
N VAL A 170 1.92 3.08 -12.43
CA VAL A 170 1.43 3.89 -11.28
C VAL A 170 2.34 5.09 -11.00
N ALA A 171 3.61 5.03 -11.41
CA ALA A 171 4.57 6.12 -11.18
C ALA A 171 4.57 7.19 -12.29
N MET A 172 3.98 6.89 -13.46
CA MET A 172 3.90 7.79 -14.62
C MET A 172 2.63 8.62 -14.59
#